data_AF-A0A7X6PSS1-F1
#
_entry.id   AF-A0A7X6PSS1-F1
#
_cell.length_a   1.000
_cell.length_b   1.000
_cell.length_c   1.000
_cell.angle_alpha   90.00
_cell.angle_beta   90.00
_cell.angle_gamma   90.00
#
_symmetry.space_group_name_H-M   'P 1'
#
loop_
_entity.id
_entity.type
_entity.pdbx_description
1 polymer ?
#
loop_
_entity_poly.entity_id
_entity_poly.type
_entity_poly.pdbx_seq_one_letter_code
_entity_poly.pdbx_strand_id
1 'polypeptide(L)'
;MSSFENLRIVDNFYQTSLFFPMPTVIISTLCEDGTTTLGPYSLVQPYYVAGKDYYAMLLCCRNSSNTAQNILRNGKCAISFITDEPKTFKETVKLSWPGDKPEDKMPNCHFRLEKSMIEEENPEDKRPQVLTDAVQVIECTWMCELDGADKDLAGQLNGYEGPYRDFNGITSKYGAHFILRVDKILMKKKYRDAIVNGVRAKDFPRLPVDYGYRDSRYFWYHRRPRMRSELLQMRKGSLESVRYAADRADDKIKFTDEALMTILGVPRVFLSLVLKGSIDWAKENNVELITEEHMKIINDKRAKEKNGK
;
A
#
# COMPACT_ATOMS: atom_id res chain seq x y z
N MET A 1 11.38 39.66 1.45
CA MET A 1 10.65 38.97 2.55
C MET A 1 10.36 37.55 2.09
N SER A 2 10.39 36.57 2.99
CA SER A 2 9.99 35.20 2.66
C SER A 2 8.53 35.17 2.22
N SER A 3 8.17 34.35 1.22
CA SER A 3 6.78 34.06 0.86
C SER A 3 6.09 33.10 1.83
N PHE A 4 6.82 32.61 2.83
CA PHE A 4 6.34 31.69 3.85
C PHE A 4 6.24 32.38 5.21
N GLU A 5 5.16 32.11 5.94
CA GLU A 5 4.96 32.53 7.32
C GLU A 5 5.29 31.39 8.30
N ASN A 6 5.74 31.76 9.50
CA ASN A 6 6.06 30.81 10.55
C ASN A 6 4.79 30.40 11.33
N LEU A 7 4.64 29.10 11.60
CA LEU A 7 3.58 28.55 12.45
C LEU A 7 4.19 27.72 13.59
N ARG A 8 3.60 27.81 14.79
CA ARG A 8 4.08 27.08 15.96
C ARG A 8 3.96 25.56 15.82
N ILE A 9 4.90 24.84 16.42
CA ILE A 9 4.88 23.39 16.57
C ILE A 9 4.20 23.05 17.91
N VAL A 10 3.23 22.14 17.88
CA VAL A 10 2.48 21.69 19.06
C VAL A 10 2.24 20.18 19.01
N ASP A 11 1.80 19.57 20.10
CA ASP A 11 1.41 18.16 20.10
C ASP A 11 0.32 17.87 19.06
N ASN A 12 0.40 16.67 18.45
CA ASN A 12 -0.40 16.30 17.29
C ASN A 12 -0.29 17.31 16.12
N PHE A 13 0.89 17.90 15.90
CA PHE A 13 1.16 18.90 14.85
C PHE A 13 0.64 18.51 13.47
N TYR A 14 0.61 17.22 13.14
CA TYR A 14 0.08 16.72 11.87
C TYR A 14 -1.42 16.98 11.69
N GLN A 15 -2.17 17.17 12.78
CA GLN A 15 -3.58 17.57 12.78
C GLN A 15 -3.76 19.08 12.98
N THR A 16 -2.87 19.76 13.69
CA THR A 16 -3.10 21.15 14.11
C THR A 16 -2.30 22.17 13.32
N SER A 17 -1.12 21.79 12.83
CA SER A 17 -0.16 22.68 12.19
C SER A 17 0.20 22.32 10.76
N LEU A 18 -0.39 21.26 10.17
CA LEU A 18 -0.07 20.82 8.82
C LEU A 18 -1.30 20.59 7.94
N PHE A 19 -1.19 20.93 6.65
CA PHE A 19 -2.03 20.37 5.60
C PHE A 19 -1.36 19.11 5.04
N PHE A 20 -1.09 18.14 5.91
CA PHE A 20 -0.43 16.88 5.56
C PHE A 20 -1.49 15.85 5.12
N PRO A 21 -1.49 15.42 3.84
CA PRO A 21 -2.45 14.44 3.37
C PRO A 21 -2.10 13.05 3.93
N MET A 22 -3.01 12.45 4.66
CA MET A 22 -2.82 11.11 5.20
C MET A 22 -3.79 10.12 4.55
N PRO A 23 -3.41 8.84 4.34
CA PRO A 23 -4.40 7.82 4.01
C PRO A 23 -5.38 7.65 5.18
N THR A 24 -6.60 7.19 4.92
CA THR A 24 -7.46 6.62 5.99
C THR A 24 -7.56 5.13 5.79
N VAL A 25 -7.11 4.37 6.79
CA VAL A 25 -7.19 2.91 6.79
C VAL A 25 -7.93 2.43 8.03
N ILE A 26 -8.53 1.24 7.94
CA ILE A 26 -9.03 0.49 9.09
C ILE A 26 -8.04 -0.61 9.40
N ILE A 27 -7.53 -0.64 10.63
CA ILE A 27 -6.66 -1.70 11.09
C ILE A 27 -7.48 -2.68 11.92
N SER A 28 -7.40 -3.94 11.54
CA SER A 28 -8.02 -5.06 12.25
C SER A 28 -6.96 -5.73 13.12
N THR A 29 -7.31 -6.04 14.38
CA THR A 29 -6.43 -6.74 15.34
C THR A 29 -7.22 -7.75 16.16
N LEU A 30 -6.52 -8.70 16.79
CA LEU A 30 -7.13 -9.72 17.63
C LEU A 30 -7.18 -9.29 19.10
N CYS A 31 -8.37 -9.38 19.69
CA CYS A 31 -8.61 -9.28 21.12
C CYS A 31 -8.06 -10.52 21.86
N GLU A 32 -8.05 -10.48 23.19
CA GLU A 32 -7.59 -11.61 24.04
C GLU A 32 -8.42 -12.88 23.84
N ASP A 33 -9.71 -12.72 23.57
CA ASP A 33 -10.64 -13.82 23.29
C ASP A 33 -10.56 -14.35 21.85
N GLY A 34 -9.65 -13.80 21.03
CA GLY A 34 -9.48 -14.14 19.63
C GLY A 34 -10.48 -13.48 18.68
N THR A 35 -11.39 -12.63 19.17
CA THR A 35 -12.29 -11.85 18.30
C THR A 35 -11.54 -10.73 17.58
N THR A 36 -12.06 -10.32 16.43
CA THR A 36 -11.48 -9.19 15.67
C THR A 36 -12.09 -7.87 16.10
N THR A 37 -11.25 -6.88 16.37
CA THR A 37 -11.67 -5.49 16.57
C THR A 37 -11.04 -4.55 15.54
N LEU A 38 -11.68 -3.41 15.32
CA LEU A 38 -11.31 -2.44 14.29
C LEU A 38 -10.92 -1.09 14.89
N GLY A 39 -9.94 -0.43 14.31
CA GLY A 39 -9.58 0.95 14.62
C GLY A 39 -9.19 1.74 13.37
N PRO A 40 -9.64 2.98 13.20
CA PRO A 40 -9.22 3.84 12.10
C PRO A 40 -7.87 4.51 12.38
N TYR A 41 -6.99 4.54 11.37
CA TYR A 41 -5.67 5.14 11.47
C TYR A 41 -5.30 5.89 10.20
N SER A 42 -4.49 6.94 10.39
CA SER A 42 -3.99 7.76 9.27
C SER A 42 -2.47 7.84 9.20
N LEU A 43 -1.77 7.67 10.33
CA LEU A 43 -0.32 7.62 10.38
C LEU A 43 0.20 6.21 10.03
N VAL A 44 -0.05 5.82 8.78
CA VAL A 44 0.40 4.55 8.20
C VAL A 44 1.12 4.84 6.88
N GLN A 45 2.35 4.36 6.75
CA GLN A 45 3.18 4.65 5.58
C GLN A 45 4.14 3.50 5.26
N PRO A 46 4.57 3.32 3.98
CA PRO A 46 5.62 2.37 3.64
C PRO A 46 6.90 2.67 4.42
N TYR A 47 7.61 1.62 4.84
CA TYR A 47 8.86 1.72 5.60
C TYR A 47 10.01 1.05 4.87
N TYR A 48 10.06 -0.29 4.85
CA TYR A 48 11.01 -1.03 4.02
C TYR A 48 10.39 -1.26 2.64
N VAL A 49 10.95 -0.59 1.62
CA VAL A 49 10.42 -0.58 0.25
C VAL A 49 11.35 -1.23 -0.78
N ALA A 50 12.63 -1.37 -0.49
CA ALA A 50 13.62 -2.02 -1.35
C ALA A 50 14.89 -2.41 -0.55
N GLY A 51 15.63 -3.41 -1.03
CA GLY A 51 16.95 -3.77 -0.50
C GLY A 51 16.96 -4.62 0.78
N LYS A 52 15.79 -5.02 1.28
CA LYS A 52 15.61 -6.01 2.35
C LYS A 52 14.99 -7.29 1.78
N ASP A 53 15.11 -8.37 2.53
CA ASP A 53 14.46 -9.67 2.30
C ASP A 53 12.94 -9.62 2.53
N TYR A 54 12.44 -8.58 3.20
CA TYR A 54 11.01 -8.32 3.39
C TYR A 54 10.66 -6.83 3.21
N TYR A 55 9.36 -6.58 3.00
CA TYR A 55 8.78 -5.24 2.96
C TYR A 55 8.01 -4.95 4.24
N ALA A 56 7.88 -3.67 4.61
CA ALA A 56 7.19 -3.29 5.83
C ALA A 56 6.42 -1.97 5.70
N MET A 57 5.37 -1.85 6.51
CA MET A 57 4.63 -0.63 6.79
C MET A 57 5.01 -0.12 8.18
N LEU A 58 4.96 1.19 8.39
CA LEU A 58 5.04 1.82 9.71
C LEU A 58 3.64 2.24 10.15
N LEU A 59 3.25 1.88 11.37
CA LEU A 59 2.09 2.43 12.06
C LEU A 59 2.55 3.28 13.25
N CYS A 60 2.19 4.56 13.26
CA CYS A 60 2.33 5.42 14.43
C CYS A 60 0.97 5.55 15.12
N CYS A 61 0.89 5.30 16.42
CA CYS A 61 -0.39 5.40 17.13
C CYS A 61 -0.22 5.73 18.61
N ARG A 62 -1.34 6.03 19.27
CA ARG A 62 -1.40 6.10 20.73
C ARG A 62 -1.23 4.70 21.30
N ASN A 63 -0.29 4.55 22.23
CA ASN A 63 0.00 3.26 22.86
C ASN A 63 -1.19 2.71 23.66
N SER A 64 -2.09 3.57 24.14
CA SER A 64 -3.32 3.19 24.84
C SER A 64 -4.45 2.69 23.95
N SER A 65 -4.31 2.71 22.61
CA SER A 65 -5.38 2.24 21.72
C SER A 65 -5.51 0.71 21.75
N ASN A 66 -6.74 0.18 21.60
CA ASN A 66 -6.98 -1.26 21.54
C ASN A 66 -6.09 -1.95 20.49
N THR A 67 -5.91 -1.32 19.32
CA THR A 67 -5.04 -1.82 18.25
C THR A 67 -3.59 -1.95 18.71
N ALA A 68 -3.03 -0.92 19.37
CA ALA A 68 -1.67 -0.96 19.87
C ALA A 68 -1.51 -2.06 20.93
N GLN A 69 -2.45 -2.15 21.86
CA GLN A 69 -2.46 -3.17 22.91
C GLN A 69 -2.56 -4.59 22.33
N ASN A 70 -3.36 -4.78 21.28
CA ASN A 70 -3.47 -6.05 20.59
C ASN A 70 -2.20 -6.40 19.82
N ILE A 71 -1.59 -5.45 19.11
CA ILE A 71 -0.31 -5.68 18.42
C ILE A 71 0.80 -6.02 19.41
N LEU A 72 0.89 -5.33 20.55
CA LEU A 72 1.86 -5.69 21.61
C LEU A 72 1.65 -7.13 22.11
N ARG A 73 0.41 -7.60 22.18
CA ARG A 73 0.07 -8.92 22.71
C ARG A 73 0.33 -10.06 21.72
N ASN A 74 -0.05 -9.90 20.45
CA ASN A 74 -0.04 -10.99 19.47
C ASN A 74 0.75 -10.68 18.18
N GLY A 75 1.14 -9.42 17.97
CA GLY A 75 1.95 -9.02 16.83
C GLY A 75 1.24 -9.11 15.48
N LYS A 76 -0.07 -9.37 15.41
CA LYS A 76 -0.80 -9.56 14.15
C LYS A 76 -1.78 -8.41 13.89
N CYS A 77 -1.77 -7.91 12.67
CA CYS A 77 -2.78 -6.93 12.22
C CYS A 77 -3.06 -7.04 10.72
N ALA A 78 -4.19 -6.47 10.29
CA ALA A 78 -4.51 -6.30 8.88
C ALA A 78 -4.87 -4.84 8.57
N ILE A 79 -4.20 -4.23 7.60
CA ILE A 79 -4.37 -2.84 7.19
C ILE A 79 -5.31 -2.79 5.98
N SER A 80 -6.53 -2.30 6.18
CA SER A 80 -7.58 -2.27 5.16
C SER A 80 -7.78 -0.86 4.59
N PHE A 81 -7.63 -0.73 3.27
CA PHE A 81 -7.84 0.52 2.54
C PHE A 81 -9.31 0.67 2.14
N ILE A 82 -9.96 1.69 2.68
CA ILE A 82 -11.39 1.94 2.50
C ILE A 82 -11.68 2.95 1.39
N THR A 83 -12.90 2.92 0.87
CA THR A 83 -13.37 3.89 -0.14
C THR A 83 -13.82 5.21 0.48
N ASP A 84 -13.87 6.27 -0.31
CA ASP A 84 -14.39 7.60 0.06
C ASP A 84 -15.92 7.72 0.16
N GLU A 85 -16.64 6.59 0.25
CA GLU A 85 -18.10 6.59 0.32
C GLU A 85 -18.59 7.20 1.66
N PRO A 86 -19.64 8.06 1.65
CA PRO A 86 -20.11 8.73 2.86
C PRO A 86 -20.47 7.79 4.02
N LYS A 87 -21.07 6.61 3.72
CA LYS A 87 -21.39 5.59 4.73
C LYS A 87 -20.13 5.02 5.38
N THR A 88 -19.11 4.76 4.58
CA THR A 88 -17.82 4.22 5.00
C THR A 88 -17.09 5.22 5.87
N PHE A 89 -17.11 6.49 5.49
CA PHE A 89 -16.53 7.56 6.28
C PHE A 89 -17.26 7.78 7.61
N LYS A 90 -18.60 7.82 7.60
CA LYS A 90 -19.39 7.95 8.84
C LYS A 90 -19.09 6.82 9.82
N GLU A 91 -18.98 5.59 9.31
CA GLU A 91 -18.63 4.42 10.12
C GLU A 91 -17.18 4.50 10.67
N THR A 92 -16.24 4.99 9.85
CA THR A 92 -14.85 5.22 10.26
C THR A 92 -14.76 6.21 11.43
N VAL A 93 -15.47 7.35 11.35
CA VAL A 93 -15.50 8.36 12.42
C VAL A 93 -16.16 7.81 13.68
N LYS A 94 -17.19 6.96 13.54
CA LYS A 94 -17.82 6.30 14.70
C LYS A 94 -16.80 5.43 15.46
N LEU A 95 -15.95 4.69 14.74
CA LEU A 95 -14.93 3.82 15.33
C LEU A 95 -13.72 4.57 15.90
N SER A 96 -13.58 5.87 15.67
CA SER A 96 -12.45 6.67 16.16
C SER A 96 -12.64 7.20 17.58
N TRP A 97 -13.79 6.91 18.22
CA TRP A 97 -14.06 7.39 19.57
C TRP A 97 -13.06 6.79 20.58
N PRO A 98 -12.30 7.63 21.32
CA PRO A 98 -11.32 7.13 22.27
C PRO A 98 -11.98 6.38 23.43
N GLY A 99 -11.42 5.22 23.78
CA GLY A 99 -11.85 4.45 24.96
C GLY A 99 -12.99 3.46 24.71
N ASP A 100 -13.59 3.44 23.51
CA ASP A 100 -14.59 2.43 23.17
C ASP A 100 -13.99 1.02 23.22
N LYS A 101 -14.60 0.15 24.02
CA LYS A 101 -14.20 -1.24 24.10
C LYS A 101 -14.67 -2.00 22.86
N PRO A 102 -13.96 -3.05 22.43
CA PRO A 102 -14.39 -3.91 21.34
C PRO A 102 -15.84 -4.40 21.52
N GLU A 103 -16.20 -4.84 22.71
CA GLU A 103 -17.54 -5.36 23.05
C GLU A 103 -18.66 -4.34 22.81
N ASP A 104 -18.38 -3.05 22.97
CA ASP A 104 -19.38 -1.98 22.82
C ASP A 104 -19.54 -1.54 21.36
N LYS A 105 -18.43 -1.45 20.62
CA LYS A 105 -18.42 -0.87 19.26
C LYS A 105 -18.65 -1.89 18.15
N MET A 106 -18.20 -3.14 18.34
CA MET A 106 -18.26 -4.16 17.28
C MET A 106 -19.68 -4.64 16.97
N PRO A 107 -20.61 -4.83 17.93
CA PRO A 107 -21.98 -5.27 17.63
C PRO A 107 -22.75 -4.32 16.71
N ASN A 108 -22.42 -3.03 16.76
CA ASN A 108 -23.03 -2.00 15.93
C ASN A 108 -22.15 -1.60 14.73
N CYS A 109 -21.10 -2.38 14.43
CA CYS A 109 -20.19 -2.09 13.33
C CYS A 109 -20.79 -2.53 11.99
N HIS A 110 -20.80 -1.62 11.01
CA HIS A 110 -21.34 -1.89 9.67
C HIS A 110 -20.29 -2.38 8.68
N PHE A 111 -19.02 -2.47 9.07
CA PHE A 111 -18.00 -3.10 8.24
C PHE A 111 -18.20 -4.62 8.23
N ARG A 112 -18.15 -5.19 7.03
CA ARG A 112 -18.21 -6.64 6.84
C ARG A 112 -16.81 -7.23 6.90
N LEU A 113 -16.71 -8.36 7.57
CA LEU A 113 -15.46 -9.08 7.81
C LEU A 113 -15.48 -10.43 7.12
N GLU A 114 -14.35 -10.83 6.56
CA GLU A 114 -14.08 -12.16 6.01
C GLU A 114 -12.79 -12.72 6.61
N LYS A 115 -12.59 -14.03 6.53
CA LYS A 115 -11.43 -14.69 7.15
C LYS A 115 -10.13 -14.24 6.45
N SER A 116 -9.06 -14.17 7.24
CA SER A 116 -7.70 -13.99 6.71
C SER A 116 -7.33 -15.12 5.75
N MET A 117 -6.73 -14.79 4.60
CA MET A 117 -6.23 -15.81 3.67
C MET A 117 -5.02 -16.56 4.25
N ILE A 118 -4.23 -15.92 5.12
CA ILE A 118 -3.13 -16.59 5.82
C ILE A 118 -3.69 -17.64 6.80
N GLU A 119 -4.71 -17.28 7.59
CA GLU A 119 -5.31 -18.23 8.53
C GLU A 119 -6.11 -19.34 7.81
N GLU A 120 -6.68 -19.05 6.64
CA GLU A 120 -7.30 -20.09 5.80
C GLU A 120 -6.29 -21.12 5.30
N GLU A 121 -5.12 -20.67 4.87
CA GLU A 121 -4.03 -21.55 4.41
C GLU A 121 -3.30 -22.25 5.58
N ASN A 122 -3.22 -21.60 6.74
CA ASN A 122 -2.60 -22.12 7.95
C ASN A 122 -3.44 -21.80 9.20
N PRO A 123 -4.35 -22.70 9.62
CA PRO A 123 -5.24 -22.49 10.76
C PRO A 123 -4.54 -22.24 12.11
N GLU A 124 -3.26 -22.60 12.24
CA GLU A 124 -2.45 -22.36 13.44
C GLU A 124 -1.93 -20.91 13.50
N ASP A 125 -1.77 -20.23 12.37
CA ASP A 125 -1.42 -18.81 12.33
C ASP A 125 -2.69 -17.98 12.45
N LYS A 126 -3.14 -17.77 13.70
CA LYS A 126 -4.32 -16.96 14.01
C LYS A 126 -4.13 -15.52 13.54
N ARG A 127 -5.09 -15.01 12.76
CA ARG A 127 -5.05 -13.66 12.19
C ARG A 127 -6.37 -12.92 12.41
N PRO A 128 -6.33 -11.59 12.53
CA PRO A 128 -7.57 -10.83 12.49
C PRO A 128 -8.26 -11.00 11.15
N GLN A 129 -9.58 -10.96 11.18
CA GLN A 129 -10.40 -10.92 9.95
C GLN A 129 -10.08 -9.66 9.14
N VAL A 130 -10.34 -9.73 7.83
CA VAL A 130 -10.10 -8.65 6.88
C VAL A 130 -11.41 -8.01 6.43
N LEU A 131 -11.39 -6.73 6.07
CA LEU A 131 -12.60 -6.03 5.63
C LEU A 131 -12.98 -6.43 4.20
N THR A 132 -14.14 -7.05 4.04
CA THR A 132 -14.67 -7.48 2.73
C THR A 132 -14.85 -6.30 1.78
N ASP A 133 -15.22 -5.13 2.30
CA ASP A 133 -15.50 -3.94 1.48
C ASP A 133 -14.26 -3.08 1.20
N ALA A 134 -13.09 -3.48 1.70
CA ALA A 134 -11.84 -2.79 1.41
C ALA A 134 -11.45 -2.96 -0.07
N VAL A 135 -10.79 -1.93 -0.62
CA VAL A 135 -10.23 -2.01 -1.98
C VAL A 135 -8.99 -2.92 -2.03
N GLN A 136 -8.23 -2.90 -0.93
CA GLN A 136 -6.99 -3.60 -0.69
C GLN A 136 -6.84 -3.85 0.81
N VAL A 137 -6.25 -4.98 1.18
CA VAL A 137 -5.85 -5.29 2.55
C VAL A 137 -4.39 -5.74 2.54
N ILE A 138 -3.64 -5.36 3.57
CA ILE A 138 -2.28 -5.85 3.82
C ILE A 138 -2.31 -6.60 5.14
N GLU A 139 -2.05 -7.89 5.11
CA GLU A 139 -1.89 -8.72 6.30
C GLU A 139 -0.45 -8.63 6.79
N CYS A 140 -0.28 -8.35 8.08
CA CYS A 140 1.02 -7.99 8.64
C CYS A 140 1.36 -8.76 9.91
N THR A 141 2.67 -8.89 10.15
CA THR A 141 3.28 -9.28 11.42
C THR A 141 4.17 -8.15 11.93
N TRP A 142 4.05 -7.79 13.19
CA TRP A 142 4.95 -6.84 13.85
C TRP A 142 6.33 -7.48 14.06
N MET A 143 7.37 -6.78 13.61
CA MET A 143 8.77 -7.15 13.78
C MET A 143 9.25 -6.70 15.17
N CYS A 144 8.81 -7.38 16.22
CA CYS A 144 9.09 -6.99 17.60
C CYS A 144 10.58 -7.12 17.98
N GLU A 145 11.33 -7.96 17.30
CA GLU A 145 12.77 -8.15 17.53
C GLU A 145 13.61 -6.92 17.20
N LEU A 146 13.08 -5.97 16.42
CA LEU A 146 13.76 -4.71 16.13
C LEU A 146 13.68 -3.78 17.33
N ASP A 147 14.78 -3.08 17.61
CA ASP A 147 14.87 -2.05 18.67
C ASP A 147 14.67 -2.60 20.10
N GLY A 148 14.76 -3.93 20.27
CA GLY A 148 14.46 -4.61 21.52
C GLY A 148 13.00 -4.45 21.95
N ALA A 149 12.10 -4.20 21.00
CA ALA A 149 10.69 -3.94 21.24
C ALA A 149 9.90 -5.20 21.67
N ASP A 150 10.51 -6.38 21.55
CA ASP A 150 10.04 -7.66 22.07
C ASP A 150 9.83 -7.66 23.58
N LYS A 151 10.47 -6.72 24.29
CA LYS A 151 10.31 -6.51 25.73
C LYS A 151 9.12 -5.63 26.10
N ASP A 152 8.46 -5.00 25.14
CA ASP A 152 7.32 -4.12 25.38
C ASP A 152 6.05 -4.96 25.53
N LEU A 153 5.33 -4.79 26.65
CA LEU A 153 4.17 -5.58 27.00
C LEU A 153 2.88 -4.76 26.92
N ALA A 154 1.78 -5.41 26.53
CA ALA A 154 0.45 -4.83 26.67
C ALA A 154 0.05 -4.68 28.16
N GLY A 155 -0.98 -3.88 28.42
CA GLY A 155 -1.63 -3.72 29.72
C GLY A 155 -1.59 -2.30 30.29
N GLN A 156 -0.78 -1.40 29.73
CA GLN A 156 -0.69 -0.03 30.24
C GLN A 156 -1.42 0.98 29.33
N LEU A 157 -2.37 1.71 29.92
CA LEU A 157 -3.26 2.65 29.22
C LEU A 157 -3.03 4.10 29.61
N ASN A 158 -2.39 4.35 30.76
CA ASN A 158 -2.12 5.70 31.29
C ASN A 158 -0.73 6.23 30.89
N GLY A 159 -0.14 5.60 29.88
CA GLY A 159 1.21 5.87 29.41
C GLY A 159 2.25 4.95 30.05
N TYR A 160 3.30 4.70 29.28
CA TYR A 160 4.41 3.83 29.66
C TYR A 160 5.53 4.70 30.23
N GLU A 161 6.17 4.22 31.28
CA GLU A 161 7.38 4.87 31.80
C GLU A 161 8.60 4.42 31.00
N GLY A 162 9.62 5.28 30.95
CA GLY A 162 10.84 5.01 30.19
C GLY A 162 11.71 3.88 30.78
N PRO A 163 12.76 3.46 30.07
CA PRO A 163 13.28 4.05 28.83
C PRO A 163 12.40 3.72 27.60
N TYR A 164 12.39 4.64 26.63
CA TYR A 164 11.65 4.47 25.37
C TYR A 164 12.55 3.89 24.28
N ARG A 165 11.91 3.25 23.31
CA ARG A 165 12.49 2.76 22.06
C ARG A 165 12.76 3.93 21.09
N ASP A 166 13.70 3.75 20.17
CA ASP A 166 14.05 4.79 19.21
C ASP A 166 13.05 4.86 18.05
N PHE A 167 12.55 3.71 17.57
CA PHE A 167 11.73 3.64 16.36
C PHE A 167 10.71 2.48 16.29
N ASN A 168 10.75 1.48 17.18
CA ASN A 168 9.82 0.35 17.15
C ASN A 168 9.39 -0.06 18.57
N GLY A 169 8.11 -0.36 18.79
CA GLY A 169 7.52 -0.56 20.11
C GLY A 169 7.07 0.75 20.76
N ILE A 170 7.31 0.89 22.06
CA ILE A 170 6.93 2.06 22.86
C ILE A 170 8.01 3.14 22.75
N THR A 171 7.77 4.16 21.93
CA THR A 171 8.76 5.20 21.62
C THR A 171 8.56 6.51 22.40
N SER A 172 7.48 6.64 23.15
CA SER A 172 7.25 7.77 24.06
C SER A 172 6.21 7.41 25.11
N LYS A 173 6.01 8.30 26.10
CA LYS A 173 5.04 8.08 27.17
C LYS A 173 3.66 7.66 26.66
N TYR A 174 3.21 8.26 25.56
CA TYR A 174 1.87 8.02 24.99
C TYR A 174 1.87 7.48 23.56
N GLY A 175 3.04 7.22 22.98
CA GLY A 175 3.21 6.85 21.59
C GLY A 175 3.78 5.44 21.42
N ALA A 176 3.32 4.75 20.38
CA ALA A 176 3.90 3.51 19.90
C ALA A 176 4.11 3.59 18.38
N HIS A 177 5.19 2.95 17.93
CA HIS A 177 5.52 2.76 16.53
C HIS A 177 5.64 1.27 16.25
N PHE A 178 4.99 0.77 15.19
CA PHE A 178 5.06 -0.63 14.82
C PHE A 178 5.61 -0.76 13.41
N ILE A 179 6.76 -1.45 13.27
CA ILE A 179 7.25 -1.91 11.98
C ILE A 179 6.53 -3.22 11.63
N LEU A 180 5.60 -3.13 10.70
CA LEU A 180 4.68 -4.18 10.31
C LEU A 180 5.17 -4.82 9.01
N ARG A 181 5.81 -5.99 9.08
CA ARG A 181 6.18 -6.77 7.90
C ARG A 181 4.93 -7.12 7.10
N VAL A 182 5.01 -6.94 5.79
CA VAL A 182 3.98 -7.34 4.84
C VAL A 182 4.08 -8.83 4.61
N ASP A 183 3.12 -9.59 5.12
CA ASP A 183 3.04 -11.04 4.89
C ASP A 183 2.23 -11.36 3.63
N LYS A 184 1.11 -10.64 3.39
CA LYS A 184 0.28 -10.83 2.20
C LYS A 184 -0.42 -9.54 1.78
N ILE A 185 -0.55 -9.31 0.46
CA ILE A 185 -1.33 -8.20 -0.11
C ILE A 185 -2.56 -8.78 -0.81
N LEU A 186 -3.73 -8.42 -0.32
CA LEU A 186 -5.03 -8.78 -0.87
C LEU A 186 -5.62 -7.59 -1.60
N MET A 187 -6.25 -7.81 -2.76
CA MET A 187 -6.94 -6.74 -3.48
C MET A 187 -8.06 -7.30 -4.35
N LYS A 188 -9.08 -6.48 -4.58
CA LYS A 188 -10.20 -6.88 -5.45
C LYS A 188 -9.72 -7.10 -6.88
N LYS A 189 -10.29 -8.10 -7.56
CA LYS A 189 -9.90 -8.53 -8.91
C LYS A 189 -9.74 -7.37 -9.89
N LYS A 190 -10.66 -6.40 -9.89
CA LYS A 190 -10.59 -5.23 -10.77
C LYS A 190 -9.30 -4.40 -10.60
N TYR A 191 -8.81 -4.25 -9.38
CA TYR A 191 -7.58 -3.48 -9.08
C TYR A 191 -6.33 -4.31 -9.39
N ARG A 192 -6.36 -5.61 -9.09
CA ARG A 192 -5.30 -6.55 -9.54
C ARG A 192 -5.13 -6.49 -11.05
N ASP A 193 -6.22 -6.64 -11.78
CA ASP A 193 -6.20 -6.65 -13.24
C ASP A 193 -5.71 -5.31 -13.80
N ALA A 194 -6.02 -4.19 -13.15
CA ALA A 194 -5.48 -2.88 -13.54
C ALA A 194 -3.96 -2.78 -13.34
N ILE A 195 -3.42 -3.29 -12.23
CA ILE A 195 -1.97 -3.31 -11.98
C ILE A 195 -1.26 -4.21 -13.00
N VAL A 196 -1.80 -5.41 -13.26
CA VAL A 196 -1.19 -6.41 -14.14
C VAL A 196 -1.28 -6.01 -15.62
N ASN A 197 -2.43 -5.49 -16.07
CA ASN A 197 -2.67 -5.21 -17.48
C ASN A 197 -2.36 -3.75 -17.88
N GLY A 198 -1.95 -2.92 -16.93
CA GLY A 198 -1.74 -1.48 -17.13
C GLY A 198 -2.92 -0.63 -16.69
N VAL A 199 -2.62 0.47 -15.99
CA VAL A 199 -3.61 1.33 -15.35
C VAL A 199 -4.09 2.44 -16.27
N ARG A 200 -5.39 2.77 -16.18
CA ARG A 200 -5.97 4.01 -16.70
C ARG A 200 -6.52 4.83 -15.54
N ALA A 201 -6.77 6.12 -15.78
CA ALA A 201 -7.29 7.04 -14.75
C ALA A 201 -8.56 6.53 -14.04
N LYS A 202 -9.43 5.77 -14.72
CA LYS A 202 -10.67 5.20 -14.17
C LYS A 202 -10.46 3.96 -13.29
N ASP A 203 -9.29 3.32 -13.39
CA ASP A 203 -9.01 2.08 -12.68
C ASP A 203 -8.55 2.33 -11.23
N PHE A 204 -8.23 3.58 -10.88
CA PHE A 204 -7.84 3.97 -9.53
C PHE A 204 -9.05 4.02 -8.58
N PRO A 205 -8.93 3.47 -7.36
CA PRO A 205 -9.98 3.58 -6.35
C PRO A 205 -10.16 5.02 -5.90
N ARG A 206 -11.39 5.34 -5.49
CA ARG A 206 -11.68 6.57 -4.76
C ARG A 206 -11.35 6.36 -3.28
N LEU A 207 -10.18 6.81 -2.87
CA LEU A 207 -9.71 6.74 -1.49
C LEU A 207 -9.92 8.07 -0.78
N PRO A 208 -10.31 8.07 0.51
CA PRO A 208 -10.29 9.28 1.31
C PRO A 208 -8.84 9.74 1.52
N VAL A 209 -8.62 11.04 1.41
CA VAL A 209 -7.39 11.69 1.87
C VAL A 209 -7.72 12.48 3.11
N ASP A 210 -7.22 12.01 4.25
CA ASP A 210 -7.50 12.55 5.56
C ASP A 210 -6.70 13.82 5.85
N TYR A 211 -7.40 14.78 6.47
CA TYR A 211 -6.86 15.97 7.10
C TYR A 211 -7.31 16.06 8.56
N GLY A 212 -7.63 14.96 9.23
CA GLY A 212 -7.88 14.87 10.67
C GLY A 212 -8.86 15.89 11.25
N TYR A 213 -8.69 16.16 12.54
CA TYR A 213 -9.37 17.26 13.21
C TYR A 213 -8.69 18.58 12.85
N ARG A 214 -9.48 19.59 12.46
CA ARG A 214 -9.03 20.99 12.30
C ARG A 214 -9.73 21.94 13.27
N ASP A 215 -10.76 21.42 13.91
CA ASP A 215 -11.54 22.01 14.96
C ASP A 215 -12.02 20.87 15.87
N SER A 216 -12.61 21.20 17.01
CA SER A 216 -13.12 20.20 17.96
C SER A 216 -14.43 19.53 17.51
N ARG A 217 -14.96 19.87 16.33
CA ARG A 217 -16.30 19.49 15.87
C ARG A 217 -16.28 18.54 14.67
N TYR A 218 -15.32 18.69 13.76
CA TYR A 218 -15.31 18.05 12.47
C TYR A 218 -14.01 17.29 12.21
N PHE A 219 -14.19 16.15 11.56
CA PHE A 219 -13.12 15.38 10.96
C PHE A 219 -13.16 15.63 9.45
N TRP A 220 -12.05 16.12 8.89
CA TRP A 220 -11.97 16.63 7.53
C TRP A 220 -11.26 15.65 6.61
N TYR A 221 -11.84 15.37 5.44
CA TYR A 221 -11.18 14.60 4.38
C TYR A 221 -11.47 15.21 3.01
N HIS A 222 -10.59 14.97 2.05
CA HIS A 222 -10.78 15.35 0.66
C HIS A 222 -11.20 14.15 -0.19
N ARG A 223 -12.14 14.43 -1.11
CA ARG A 223 -12.65 13.51 -2.12
C ARG A 223 -12.18 13.97 -3.51
N ARG A 224 -11.32 13.17 -4.15
CA ARG A 224 -10.89 13.45 -5.54
C ARG A 224 -11.51 12.47 -6.53
N PRO A 225 -12.39 12.92 -7.44
CA PRO A 225 -13.12 12.01 -8.33
C PRO A 225 -12.36 11.62 -9.61
N ARG A 226 -11.31 12.35 -10.01
CA ARG A 226 -10.56 12.10 -11.25
C ARG A 226 -9.05 12.13 -11.03
N MET A 227 -8.38 11.05 -11.42
CA MET A 227 -6.94 11.01 -11.51
C MET A 227 -6.46 11.80 -12.73
N ARG A 228 -5.34 12.50 -12.57
CA ARG A 228 -4.62 13.17 -13.66
C ARG A 228 -3.32 12.40 -13.88
N SER A 229 -3.04 12.05 -15.12
CA SER A 229 -1.78 11.45 -15.53
C SER A 229 -0.94 12.53 -16.20
N GLU A 230 0.31 12.65 -15.78
CA GLU A 230 1.32 13.43 -16.52
C GLU A 230 2.22 12.45 -17.27
N LEU A 231 2.54 12.79 -18.52
CA LEU A 231 3.50 12.02 -19.29
C LEU A 231 4.88 12.21 -18.66
N LEU A 232 5.54 11.10 -18.31
CA LEU A 232 6.94 11.13 -17.93
C LEU A 232 7.75 11.74 -19.08
N GLN A 233 8.70 12.61 -18.74
CA GLN A 233 9.62 13.16 -19.72
C GLN A 233 10.26 12.01 -20.51
N MET A 234 10.10 12.05 -21.83
CA MET A 234 10.76 11.08 -22.70
C MET A 234 12.25 11.34 -22.67
N ARG A 235 12.96 10.48 -21.93
CA ARG A 235 14.43 10.37 -21.97
C ARG A 235 14.74 9.06 -22.67
N LYS A 236 15.80 9.02 -23.49
CA LYS A 236 16.29 7.75 -24.05
C LYS A 236 16.56 6.81 -22.87
N GLY A 237 15.94 5.63 -22.89
CA GLY A 237 16.28 4.57 -21.94
C GLY A 237 17.74 4.18 -22.11
N SER A 238 18.40 3.71 -21.04
CA SER A 238 19.69 3.05 -21.17
C SER A 238 19.48 1.64 -21.72
N LEU A 239 20.47 1.13 -22.46
CA LEU A 239 20.46 -0.24 -22.96
C LEU A 239 20.30 -1.24 -21.82
N GLU A 240 20.96 -1.02 -20.68
CA GLU A 240 20.85 -1.85 -19.49
C GLU A 240 19.41 -1.93 -18.94
N SER A 241 18.70 -0.79 -18.87
CA SER A 241 17.32 -0.78 -18.38
C SER A 241 16.37 -1.53 -19.30
N VAL A 242 16.61 -1.48 -20.61
CA VAL A 242 15.78 -2.15 -21.61
C VAL A 242 16.11 -3.64 -21.66
N ARG A 243 17.38 -4.01 -21.55
CA ARG A 243 17.85 -5.40 -21.43
C ARG A 243 17.26 -6.08 -20.20
N TYR A 244 17.33 -5.41 -19.04
CA TYR A 244 16.73 -5.92 -17.81
C TYR A 244 15.22 -6.19 -17.93
N ALA A 245 14.49 -5.35 -18.67
CA ALA A 245 13.06 -5.55 -18.92
C ALA A 245 12.81 -6.72 -19.89
N ALA A 246 13.63 -6.85 -20.94
CA ALA A 246 13.55 -7.92 -21.92
C ALA A 246 13.85 -9.30 -21.32
N ASP A 247 14.90 -9.40 -20.49
CA ASP A 247 15.32 -10.66 -19.86
C ASP A 247 14.25 -11.28 -18.96
N ARG A 248 13.38 -10.43 -18.39
CA ARG A 248 12.24 -10.85 -17.54
C ARG A 248 10.95 -11.04 -18.30
N ALA A 249 10.91 -10.65 -19.58
CA ALA A 249 9.70 -10.73 -20.38
C ALA A 249 9.44 -12.16 -20.87
N ASP A 250 10.47 -12.97 -21.08
CA ASP A 250 10.37 -14.39 -21.44
C ASP A 250 11.63 -15.16 -21.02
N ASP A 251 11.45 -16.41 -20.59
CA ASP A 251 12.51 -17.29 -20.13
C ASP A 251 13.35 -17.85 -21.29
N LYS A 252 12.73 -18.04 -22.47
CA LYS A 252 13.35 -18.67 -23.64
C LYS A 252 13.73 -17.67 -24.73
N ILE A 253 12.83 -16.74 -25.05
CA ILE A 253 13.06 -15.79 -26.14
C ILE A 253 13.92 -14.64 -25.65
N LYS A 254 15.07 -14.44 -26.30
CA LYS A 254 16.05 -13.40 -25.97
C LYS A 254 16.14 -12.36 -27.07
N PHE A 255 16.77 -11.24 -26.75
CA PHE A 255 16.99 -10.12 -27.67
C PHE A 255 18.47 -9.83 -27.78
N THR A 256 18.93 -9.50 -28.98
CA THR A 256 20.24 -8.90 -29.21
C THR A 256 20.27 -7.46 -28.72
N ASP A 257 21.47 -6.95 -28.42
CA ASP A 257 21.63 -5.55 -28.00
C ASP A 257 21.19 -4.57 -29.10
N GLU A 258 21.47 -4.91 -30.35
CA GLU A 258 21.05 -4.16 -31.54
C GLU A 258 19.52 -4.09 -31.63
N ALA A 259 18.82 -5.19 -31.36
CA ALA A 259 17.36 -5.20 -31.29
C ALA A 259 16.84 -4.28 -30.17
N LEU A 260 17.45 -4.34 -28.98
CA LEU A 260 17.04 -3.50 -27.85
C LEU A 260 17.34 -2.01 -28.08
N MET A 261 18.39 -1.69 -28.84
CA MET A 261 18.71 -0.32 -29.23
C MET A 261 17.58 0.34 -30.05
N THR A 262 16.84 -0.44 -30.85
CA THR A 262 15.71 0.08 -31.65
C THR A 262 14.54 0.58 -30.80
N ILE A 263 14.45 0.17 -29.53
CA ILE A 263 13.34 0.49 -28.63
C ILE A 263 13.74 1.37 -27.44
N LEU A 264 14.98 1.92 -27.41
CA LEU A 264 15.40 2.86 -26.35
C LEU A 264 14.56 4.14 -26.31
N GLY A 265 13.97 4.53 -27.44
CA GLY A 265 13.07 5.68 -27.56
C GLY A 265 11.62 5.38 -27.16
N VAL A 266 11.26 4.11 -26.92
CA VAL A 266 9.92 3.71 -26.52
C VAL A 266 9.68 4.16 -25.07
N PRO A 267 8.64 4.94 -24.78
CA PRO A 267 8.30 5.31 -23.41
C PRO A 267 8.11 4.06 -22.54
N ARG A 268 8.64 4.08 -21.32
CA ARG A 268 8.66 2.91 -20.42
C ARG A 268 7.28 2.27 -20.21
N VAL A 269 6.22 3.07 -20.21
CA VAL A 269 4.83 2.61 -20.09
C VAL A 269 4.37 1.70 -21.25
N PHE A 270 4.99 1.81 -22.42
CA PHE A 270 4.71 0.99 -23.60
C PHE A 270 5.74 -0.12 -23.81
N LEU A 271 6.84 -0.12 -23.05
CA LEU A 271 7.94 -1.06 -23.25
C LEU A 271 7.49 -2.51 -23.07
N SER A 272 6.68 -2.81 -22.05
CA SER A 272 6.15 -4.16 -21.83
C SER A 272 5.27 -4.64 -22.98
N LEU A 273 4.44 -3.76 -23.55
CA LEU A 273 3.58 -4.07 -24.70
C LEU A 273 4.42 -4.35 -25.97
N VAL A 274 5.48 -3.57 -26.18
CA VAL A 274 6.40 -3.76 -27.31
C VAL A 274 7.16 -5.07 -27.17
N LEU A 275 7.74 -5.34 -25.99
CA LEU A 275 8.46 -6.58 -25.71
C LEU A 275 7.54 -7.80 -25.87
N LYS A 276 6.36 -7.77 -25.25
CA LYS A 276 5.38 -8.87 -25.36
C LYS A 276 4.97 -9.11 -26.80
N GLY A 277 4.64 -8.07 -27.56
CA GLY A 277 4.28 -8.23 -28.97
C GLY A 277 5.43 -8.74 -29.84
N SER A 278 6.68 -8.46 -29.47
CA SER A 278 7.87 -8.99 -30.16
C SER A 278 8.09 -10.47 -29.81
N ILE A 279 7.86 -10.85 -28.56
CA ILE A 279 7.88 -12.24 -28.08
C ILE A 279 6.78 -13.06 -28.74
N ASP A 280 5.55 -12.53 -28.83
CA ASP A 280 4.42 -13.21 -29.47
C ASP A 280 4.72 -13.46 -30.95
N TRP A 281 5.27 -12.47 -31.66
CA TRP A 281 5.73 -12.64 -33.04
C TRP A 281 6.83 -13.71 -33.14
N ALA A 282 7.80 -13.71 -32.23
CA ALA A 282 8.89 -14.68 -32.23
C ALA A 282 8.38 -16.12 -31.98
N LYS A 283 7.38 -16.30 -31.10
CA LYS A 283 6.69 -17.58 -30.91
C LYS A 283 5.96 -18.04 -32.17
N GLU A 284 5.24 -17.14 -32.85
CA GLU A 284 4.54 -17.45 -34.10
C GLU A 284 5.50 -17.85 -35.24
N ASN A 285 6.72 -17.32 -35.23
CA ASN A 285 7.71 -17.53 -36.30
C ASN A 285 8.83 -18.51 -35.90
N ASN A 286 8.71 -19.21 -34.77
CA ASN A 286 9.71 -20.14 -34.22
C ASN A 286 11.12 -19.53 -34.10
N VAL A 287 11.20 -18.29 -33.60
CA VAL A 287 12.44 -17.56 -33.37
C VAL A 287 12.71 -17.49 -31.87
N GLU A 288 13.92 -17.89 -31.44
CA GLU A 288 14.34 -17.81 -30.03
C GLU A 288 15.24 -16.60 -29.73
N LEU A 289 15.85 -15.99 -30.75
CA LEU A 289 16.69 -14.80 -30.62
C LEU A 289 16.22 -13.69 -31.57
N ILE A 290 15.68 -12.62 -31.01
CA ILE A 290 15.19 -11.45 -31.75
C ILE A 290 16.36 -10.52 -32.09
N THR A 291 16.55 -10.30 -33.40
CA THR A 291 17.59 -9.44 -33.97
C THR A 291 17.01 -8.09 -34.38
N GLU A 292 17.88 -7.13 -34.73
CA GLU A 292 17.45 -5.84 -35.28
C GLU A 292 16.58 -6.01 -36.53
N GLU A 293 16.90 -6.99 -37.39
CA GLU A 293 16.12 -7.30 -38.59
C GLU A 293 14.70 -7.77 -38.25
N HIS A 294 14.56 -8.64 -37.25
CA HIS A 294 13.25 -9.06 -36.76
C HIS A 294 12.44 -7.87 -36.23
N MET A 295 13.09 -6.94 -35.50
CA MET A 295 12.44 -5.71 -35.01
C MET A 295 11.95 -4.80 -36.16
N LYS A 296 12.69 -4.72 -37.27
CA LYS A 296 12.26 -4.00 -38.48
C LYS A 296 11.01 -4.63 -39.09
N ILE A 297 10.99 -5.96 -39.24
CA ILE A 297 9.83 -6.70 -39.76
C ILE A 297 8.58 -6.47 -38.89
N ILE A 298 8.73 -6.55 -37.56
CA ILE A 298 7.64 -6.33 -36.60
C ILE A 298 7.08 -4.89 -36.71
N ASN A 299 7.96 -3.90 -36.83
CA ASN A 299 7.57 -2.50 -36.98
C ASN A 299 6.89 -2.23 -38.33
N ASP A 300 7.39 -2.78 -39.41
CA ASP A 300 6.82 -2.63 -40.75
C ASP A 300 5.43 -3.26 -40.87
N LYS A 301 5.23 -4.44 -40.25
CA LYS A 301 3.91 -5.10 -40.17
C LYS A 301 2.90 -4.20 -39.45
N ARG A 302 3.28 -3.62 -38.31
CA ARG A 302 2.45 -2.66 -37.55
C ARG A 302 2.18 -1.36 -38.30
N ALA A 303 3.14 -0.86 -39.09
CA ALA A 303 2.97 0.34 -39.90
C ALA A 303 1.99 0.11 -41.06
N LYS A 304 2.05 -1.07 -41.71
CA LYS A 304 1.10 -1.48 -42.75
C LYS A 304 -0.32 -1.67 -42.20
N GLU A 305 -0.47 -2.26 -41.01
CA GLU A 305 -1.76 -2.40 -40.33
C GLU A 305 -2.37 -1.06 -39.88
N LYS A 306 -1.54 -0.04 -39.59
CA LYS A 306 -2.00 1.33 -39.28
C LYS A 306 -2.42 2.13 -40.50
N ASN A 307 -1.76 1.92 -41.64
CA ASN A 307 -2.07 2.63 -42.90
C ASN A 307 -3.18 1.95 -43.72
N GLY A 308 -3.60 0.74 -43.33
CA GLY A 308 -4.71 0.00 -43.92
C GLY A 308 -6.07 0.26 -43.26
N LYS A 309 -6.23 1.38 -42.54
CA LYS A 309 -7.51 1.89 -42.03
C LYS A 309 -7.83 3.25 -42.61
#